data_AF-A0A1G2ZQW2-F1
#
_entry.id   AF-A0A1G2ZQW2-F1
#
_cell.length_a   1.000
_cell.length_b   1.000
_cell.length_c   1.000
_cell.angle_alpha   90.00
_cell.angle_beta   90.00
_cell.angle_gamma   90.00
#
_symmetry.space_group_name_H-M   'P 1'
#
loop_
_entity.id
_entity.type
_entity.pdbx_description
1 polymer ?
#
loop_
_entity_poly.entity_id
_entity_poly.type
_entity_poly.pdbx_seq_one_letter_code
_entity_poly.pdbx_strand_id
1 'polypeptide(L)' 'MLDARIKELIAVGASVAANCHPCVKYHIGKARDMKVAEDDIQQALDVGKMVRKGAASQMDKLLEEL' A
#
# COMPACT_ATOMS: atom_id res chain seq x y z
N MET A 1 7.41 -12.67 -15.84
CA MET A 1 7.99 -12.16 -14.58
C MET A 1 7.60 -10.68 -14.47
N LEU A 2 7.17 -10.20 -13.29
CA LEU A 2 6.80 -8.79 -13.13
C LEU A 2 8.06 -7.90 -13.14
N ASP A 3 7.95 -6.72 -13.73
CA ASP A 3 8.98 -5.69 -13.63
C ASP A 3 9.30 -5.35 -12.16
N ALA A 4 10.57 -5.12 -11.85
CA ALA A 4 11.03 -4.92 -10.47
C ALA A 4 10.42 -3.66 -9.85
N ARG A 5 10.33 -2.56 -10.60
CA ARG A 5 9.71 -1.31 -10.14
C ARG A 5 8.22 -1.51 -9.90
N ILE A 6 7.51 -2.17 -10.82
CA ILE A 6 6.09 -2.49 -10.64
C ILE A 6 5.87 -3.36 -9.40
N LYS A 7 6.70 -4.38 -9.19
CA LYS A 7 6.63 -5.25 -8.02
C LYS A 7 6.82 -4.46 -6.72
N GLU A 8 7.74 -3.50 -6.70
CA GLU A 8 8.00 -2.69 -5.51
C GLU A 8 6.85 -1.73 -5.20
N LEU A 9 6.26 -1.08 -6.21
CA LEU A 9 5.07 -0.23 -6.04
C LEU A 9 3.85 -1.02 -5.53
N ILE A 10 3.66 -2.25 -6.03
CA ILE A 10 2.63 -3.16 -5.50
C ILE A 10 2.89 -3.46 -4.02
N ALA A 11 4.15 -3.73 -3.65
CA ALA A 11 4.51 -4.00 -2.28
C ALA A 11 4.27 -2.80 -1.36
N VAL A 12 4.55 -1.57 -1.80
CA VAL A 12 4.22 -0.34 -1.07
C VAL A 12 2.71 -0.25 -0.80
N GLY A 13 1.88 -0.37 -1.84
CA GLY A 13 0.42 -0.29 -1.70
C GLY A 13 -0.16 -1.40 -0.81
N ALA A 14 0.30 -2.64 -1.00
CA ALA A 14 -0.13 -3.79 -0.20
C ALA A 14 0.25 -3.64 1.29
N SER A 15 1.43 -3.11 1.57
CA SER A 15 1.90 -2.86 2.95
C SER A 15 1.00 -1.87 3.68
N VAL A 16 0.56 -0.81 3.00
CA VAL A 16 -0.36 0.19 3.56
C VAL A 16 -1.76 -0.38 3.74
N ALA A 17 -2.24 -1.17 2.77
CA ALA A 17 -3.54 -1.83 2.86
C ALA A 17 -3.60 -2.80 4.06
N ALA A 18 -2.50 -3.50 4.33
CA ALA A 18 -2.39 -4.47 5.42
C ALA A 18 -1.99 -3.87 6.79
N ASN A 19 -1.85 -2.54 6.91
CA ASN A 19 -1.35 -1.89 8.14
C ASN A 19 0.04 -2.39 8.63
N CYS A 20 0.88 -2.94 7.74
CA CYS A 20 2.20 -3.44 8.11
C CYS A 20 3.24 -2.30 8.17
N HIS A 21 3.35 -1.65 9.32
CA HIS A 21 4.31 -0.55 9.56
C HIS A 21 5.77 -0.84 9.14
N PRO A 22 6.39 -1.98 9.53
CA PRO A 22 7.76 -2.27 9.10
C PRO A 22 7.84 -2.50 7.57
N CYS A 23 6.83 -3.15 6.97
CA CYS A 23 6.78 -3.35 5.52
C CYS A 23 6.72 -2.03 4.76
N VAL A 24 5.88 -1.07 5.21
CA VAL A 24 5.77 0.26 4.60
C VAL A 24 7.13 0.97 4.60
N LYS A 25 7.82 0.99 5.75
CA LYS A 25 9.14 1.63 5.85
C LYS A 25 10.15 0.97 4.91
N TYR A 26 10.19 -0.35 4.88
CA TYR A 26 11.10 -1.11 4.04
C TYR A 26 10.85 -0.86 2.54
N HIS A 27 9.62 -1.02 2.08
CA HIS A 27 9.28 -0.94 0.66
C HIS A 27 9.37 0.48 0.10
N ILE A 28 9.07 1.52 0.89
CA ILE A 28 9.32 2.91 0.48
C ILE A 28 10.83 3.16 0.36
N GLY A 29 11.62 2.73 1.35
CA GLY A 29 13.08 2.88 1.30
C GLY A 29 13.68 2.21 0.07
N LYS A 30 13.27 0.98 -0.20
CA LYS A 30 13.71 0.22 -1.37
C LYS A 30 13.26 0.84 -2.69
N ALA A 31 12.02 1.33 -2.79
CA ALA A 31 11.56 2.04 -3.98
C ALA A 31 12.40 3.29 -4.28
N ARG A 32 12.81 4.03 -3.23
CA ARG A 32 13.72 5.17 -3.33
C ARG A 32 15.11 4.77 -3.77
N ASP A 33 15.66 3.69 -3.22
CA ASP A 33 16.96 3.15 -3.64
C ASP A 33 16.96 2.72 -5.12
N MET A 34 15.80 2.25 -5.60
CA MET A 34 15.54 1.92 -7.01
C MET A 34 15.29 3.15 -7.90
N LYS A 35 15.32 4.37 -7.33
CA LYS A 35 15.06 5.65 -8.03
C LYS A 35 13.68 5.70 -8.68
N VAL A 36 12.69 5.05 -8.09
CA VAL A 36 11.29 5.21 -8.49
C VAL A 36 10.87 6.65 -8.20
N ALA A 37 10.12 7.27 -9.10
CA ALA A 37 9.64 8.63 -8.91
C ALA A 37 8.78 8.74 -7.63
N GLU A 38 8.96 9.80 -6.84
CA GLU A 38 8.17 10.00 -5.61
C GLU A 38 6.66 10.08 -5.91
N ASP A 39 6.26 10.60 -7.07
CA ASP A 39 4.86 10.63 -7.51
C ASP A 39 4.27 9.23 -7.72
N ASP A 40 5.05 8.28 -8.21
CA ASP A 40 4.63 6.87 -8.36
C ASP A 40 4.47 6.22 -6.98
N ILE A 41 5.41 6.48 -6.07
CA ILE A 41 5.36 5.99 -4.68
C ILE A 41 4.12 6.57 -3.98
N GLN A 42 3.87 7.86 -4.14
CA GLN A 42 2.74 8.56 -3.56
C GLN A 42 1.41 8.00 -4.09
N GLN A 43 1.30 7.73 -5.39
CA GLN A 43 0.13 7.06 -5.96
C GLN A 43 -0.09 5.66 -5.36
N ALA A 44 0.96 4.85 -5.20
CA ALA A 44 0.84 3.54 -4.55
C ALA A 44 0.38 3.64 -3.08
N LEU A 45 0.89 4.64 -2.35
CA LEU A 45 0.45 4.93 -0.98
C LEU A 45 -1.04 5.30 -0.93
N ASP A 46 -1.51 6.14 -1.85
CA ASP A 46 -2.89 6.60 -1.88
C ASP A 46 -3.86 5.48 -2.26
N VAL A 47 -3.49 4.61 -3.19
CA VAL A 47 -4.24 3.37 -3.47
C VAL A 47 -4.31 2.48 -2.22
N GLY A 48 -3.19 2.27 -1.53
CA GLY A 48 -3.17 1.48 -0.30
C GLY A 48 -4.05 2.07 0.81
N LYS A 49 -4.05 3.40 1.00
CA LYS A 49 -4.94 4.09 1.95
C LYS A 49 -6.41 3.92 1.58
N MET A 50 -6.74 4.04 0.30
CA MET A 50 -8.11 3.88 -0.21
C MET A 50 -8.62 2.47 0.08
N VAL A 51 -7.84 1.44 -0.26
CA VAL A 51 -8.20 0.03 0.00
C VAL A 51 -8.37 -0.22 1.50
N ARG A 52 -7.43 0.26 2.32
CA ARG A 52 -7.52 0.13 3.79
C ARG A 52 -8.83 0.75 4.33
N LYS A 53 -9.15 1.96 3.89
CA LYS A 53 -10.38 2.66 4.31
C LYS A 53 -11.62 1.88 3.90
N GLY A 54 -11.64 1.34 2.67
CA GLY A 54 -12.73 0.49 2.20
C GLY A 54 -12.90 -0.75 3.07
N ALA A 55 -11.81 -1.48 3.34
CA ALA A 55 -11.84 -2.69 4.17
C ALA A 55 -12.34 -2.41 5.60
N ALA A 56 -11.85 -1.34 6.24
CA ALA A 56 -12.33 -0.93 7.57
C ALA A 56 -13.82 -0.59 7.54
N SER A 57 -14.27 0.23 6.58
CA SER A 57 -15.67 0.62 6.47
C SER A 57 -16.62 -0.57 6.22
N GLN A 58 -16.20 -1.58 5.44
CA GLN A 58 -17.02 -2.78 5.25
C GLN A 58 -17.09 -3.63 6.53
N MET A 59 -15.99 -3.70 7.29
CA MET A 59 -15.99 -4.37 8.58
C MET A 59 -16.95 -3.69 9.56
N ASP A 60 -16.91 -2.36 9.65
CA ASP A 60 -17.81 -1.61 10.53
C ASP A 60 -19.28 -1.87 10.19
N LYS A 61 -19.65 -1.86 8.89
CA LYS A 61 -21.01 -2.18 8.43
C LYS A 61 -21.44 -3.60 8.82
N LEU A 62 -20.58 -4.59 8.65
CA LEU A 62 -20.88 -5.96 9.04
C LEU A 62 -21.18 -6.04 10.55
N LEU A 63 -20.42 -5.31 11.38
CA LEU A 63 -20.63 -5.29 12.82
C LEU A 63 -21.95 -4.60 13.22
N GLU A 64 -22.41 -3.61 12.44
CA GLU A 64 -23.72 -2.96 12.65
C GLU A 64 -24.90 -3.89 12.31
N GLU A 65 -24.70 -4.88 11.44
CA GLU A 65 -25.71 -5.85 11.01
C GLU A 65 -25.82 -7.08 11.93
N LEU A 66 -24.89 -7.28 12.86
CA LEU A 66 -24.83 -8.38 13.83
C LEU A 66 -25.42 -7.99 15.19
#